data_AF-A0A828RQQ0-F1
#
_entry.id   AF-A0A828RQQ0-F1
#
_cell.length_a   1.000
_cell.length_b   1.000
_cell.length_c   1.000
_cell.angle_alpha   90.00
_cell.angle_beta   90.00
_cell.angle_gamma   90.00
#
_symmetry.space_group_name_H-M   'P 1'
#
loop_
_entity.id
_entity.type
_entity.pdbx_description
1 polymer ?
#
loop_
_entity_poly.entity_id
_entity_poly.type
_entity_poly.pdbx_seq_one_letter_code
_entity_poly.pdbx_strand_id
1 'polypeptide(L)'
;MLTIFYTFIGLFIPCLLLGTLLYLLVVLCLWFTKKRQYFTFKRCLIEFTFCCYLIALANLTGLFNIRLSYFFSFHATPNLIPILNTLREVFEYGPYVLKQVFLNVALYVPFGILVSLLLRKPTLLQLLLLAGCTSLLIETLQYFGGRFADIDDLLSNIIGALLGYLLIKLIKKAID
;
A
#
# COMPACT_ATOMS: atom_id res chain seq x y z
N MET A 1 13.19 9.89 23.26
CA MET A 1 11.84 9.34 23.51
C MET A 1 10.72 10.29 23.07
N LEU A 2 10.71 11.55 23.52
CA LEU A 2 9.68 12.53 23.13
C LEU A 2 9.54 12.72 21.61
N THR A 3 10.65 12.85 20.86
CA THR A 3 10.60 13.01 19.40
C THR A 3 9.94 11.83 18.70
N ILE A 4 10.31 10.60 19.06
CA ILE A 4 9.71 9.38 18.50
C ILE A 4 8.22 9.31 18.80
N PHE A 5 7.83 9.71 20.02
CA PHE A 5 6.43 9.76 20.42
C PHE A 5 5.63 10.79 19.61
N TYR A 6 6.15 12.00 19.40
CA TYR A 6 5.51 13.01 18.56
C TYR A 6 5.44 12.60 17.09
N THR A 7 6.50 11.98 16.55
CA THR A 7 6.48 11.44 15.18
C THR A 7 5.44 10.33 15.04
N PHE A 8 5.34 9.45 16.03
CA PHE A 8 4.34 8.39 16.05
C PHE A 8 2.92 8.95 16.06
N ILE A 9 2.64 9.92 16.95
CA ILE A 9 1.35 10.60 17.01
C ILE A 9 1.03 11.33 15.70
N GLY A 10 2.02 12.05 15.16
CA GLY A 10 1.90 12.78 13.89
C GLY A 10 1.65 11.88 12.69
N LEU A 11 2.08 10.62 12.74
CA LEU A 11 1.76 9.62 11.72
C LEU A 11 0.39 8.97 11.97
N PHE A 12 0.11 8.58 13.21
CA PHE A 12 -0.99 7.68 13.55
C PHE A 12 -2.36 8.39 13.58
N ILE A 13 -2.45 9.58 14.18
CA ILE A 13 -3.73 10.30 14.31
C ILE A 13 -4.31 10.66 12.93
N PRO A 14 -3.55 11.22 11.98
CA PRO A 14 -4.08 11.49 10.65
C PRO A 14 -4.57 10.23 9.93
N CYS A 15 -3.89 9.09 10.11
CA CYS A 15 -4.30 7.82 9.53
C CYS A 15 -5.65 7.35 10.08
N LEU A 16 -5.91 7.52 11.38
CA LEU A 16 -7.21 7.20 11.98
C LEU A 16 -8.31 8.14 11.51
N LEU A 17 -8.06 9.45 11.47
CA LEU A 17 -9.06 10.44 11.06
C LEU A 17 -9.44 10.28 9.59
N LEU A 18 -8.46 10.31 8.70
CA LEU A 18 -8.69 10.12 7.25
C LEU A 18 -9.17 8.71 6.95
N GLY A 19 -8.70 7.69 7.68
CA GLY A 19 -9.16 6.32 7.56
C GLY A 19 -10.65 6.17 7.95
N THR A 20 -11.09 6.91 8.96
CA THR A 20 -12.51 6.99 9.34
C THR A 20 -13.33 7.63 8.23
N LEU A 21 -12.88 8.77 7.69
CA LEU A 21 -13.56 9.44 6.58
C LEU A 21 -13.66 8.53 5.35
N LEU A 22 -12.55 7.88 4.96
CA LEU A 22 -12.53 6.92 3.86
C LEU A 22 -13.48 5.74 4.11
N TYR A 23 -13.50 5.18 5.32
CA TYR A 23 -14.39 4.08 5.67
C TYR A 23 -15.86 4.49 5.59
N LEU A 24 -16.22 5.67 6.10
CA LEU A 24 -17.58 6.21 6.00
C LEU A 24 -18.01 6.41 4.55
N LEU A 25 -17.13 6.93 3.69
CA LEU A 25 -17.39 7.07 2.25
C LEU A 25 -17.63 5.72 1.58
N VAL A 26 -16.82 4.69 1.90
CA VAL A 26 -17.01 3.33 1.38
C VAL A 26 -18.35 2.75 1.81
N VAL A 27 -18.69 2.86 3.10
CA VAL A 27 -19.97 2.38 3.64
C VAL A 27 -21.15 3.11 2.99
N LEU A 28 -21.07 4.42 2.85
CA LEU A 28 -22.09 5.25 2.21
C LEU A 28 -22.30 4.82 0.75
N CYS A 29 -21.22 4.62 -0.01
CA CYS A 29 -21.28 4.13 -1.39
C CYS A 29 -21.91 2.73 -1.48
N LEU A 30 -21.54 1.80 -0.59
CA LEU A 30 -22.11 0.46 -0.55
C LEU A 30 -23.60 0.45 -0.18
N TRP A 31 -24.01 1.39 0.68
CA TRP A 31 -25.41 1.57 1.05
C TRP A 31 -26.23 2.16 -0.11
N PHE A 32 -25.73 3.23 -0.76
CA PHE A 32 -26.39 3.84 -1.93
C PHE A 32 -26.51 2.87 -3.10
N THR A 33 -25.47 2.08 -3.37
CA THR A 33 -25.51 1.04 -4.42
C THR A 33 -26.32 -0.20 -4.02
N LYS A 34 -26.93 -0.20 -2.82
CA LYS A 34 -27.67 -1.31 -2.21
C LYS A 34 -26.88 -2.61 -2.11
N LYS A 35 -25.56 -2.58 -2.31
CA LYS A 35 -24.66 -3.74 -2.21
C LYS A 35 -24.44 -4.17 -0.77
N ARG A 36 -24.79 -3.34 0.21
CA ARG A 36 -24.72 -3.68 1.64
C ARG A 36 -25.92 -3.14 2.42
N GLN A 37 -26.62 -4.06 3.07
CA GLN A 37 -27.75 -3.76 3.97
C GLN A 37 -27.48 -4.24 5.41
N TYR A 38 -26.46 -5.09 5.62
CA TYR A 38 -26.14 -5.67 6.93
C TYR A 38 -24.70 -5.40 7.33
N PHE A 39 -24.51 -5.12 8.62
CA PHE A 39 -23.22 -4.83 9.23
C PHE A 39 -22.93 -5.87 10.30
N THR A 40 -21.79 -6.55 10.16
CA THR A 40 -21.26 -7.43 11.21
C THR A 40 -20.00 -6.78 11.78
N PHE A 41 -19.87 -6.75 13.11
CA PHE A 41 -18.75 -6.09 13.79
C PHE A 41 -17.39 -6.53 13.25
N LYS A 42 -17.18 -7.85 13.09
CA LYS A 42 -15.94 -8.42 12.53
C LYS A 42 -15.59 -7.85 11.15
N ARG A 43 -16.58 -7.76 10.24
CA ARG A 43 -16.36 -7.25 8.88
C ARG A 43 -16.06 -5.76 8.89
N CYS A 44 -16.81 -4.98 9.68
CA CYS A 44 -16.58 -3.54 9.82
C CYS A 44 -15.17 -3.24 10.35
N LEU A 45 -14.70 -4.02 11.33
CA LEU A 45 -13.36 -3.86 11.89
C LEU A 45 -12.26 -4.11 10.85
N ILE A 46 -12.37 -5.16 10.04
CA ILE A 46 -11.39 -5.48 8.99
C ILE A 46 -11.38 -4.38 7.92
N GLU A 47 -12.54 -3.93 7.46
CA GLU A 47 -12.67 -2.87 6.46
C GLU A 47 -12.12 -1.53 6.97
N PHE A 48 -12.44 -1.16 8.21
CA PHE A 48 -11.91 0.03 8.85
C PHE A 48 -10.38 -0.03 8.98
N THR A 49 -9.85 -1.18 9.42
CA THR A 49 -8.40 -1.42 9.50
C THR A 49 -7.74 -1.27 8.14
N PHE A 50 -8.36 -1.81 7.09
CA PHE A 50 -7.86 -1.66 5.72
C PHE A 50 -7.88 -0.21 5.24
N CYS A 51 -8.93 0.57 5.56
CA CYS A 51 -8.99 1.99 5.21
C CYS A 51 -7.88 2.79 5.91
N CYS A 52 -7.68 2.60 7.21
CA CYS A 52 -6.59 3.23 7.95
C CYS A 52 -5.22 2.83 7.39
N TYR A 53 -5.06 1.55 7.04
CA TYR A 53 -3.85 1.03 6.41
C TYR A 53 -3.57 1.69 5.06
N LEU A 54 -4.58 1.88 4.19
CA LEU A 54 -4.39 2.56 2.90
C LEU A 54 -3.94 4.01 3.06
N ILE A 55 -4.46 4.73 4.06
CA ILE A 55 -3.98 6.08 4.37
C ILE A 55 -2.53 6.04 4.87
N ALA A 56 -2.20 5.09 5.75
CA ALA A 56 -0.83 4.93 6.23
C ALA A 56 0.13 4.60 5.08
N LEU A 57 -0.27 3.71 4.16
CA LEU A 57 0.49 3.36 2.98
C LEU A 57 0.74 4.60 2.10
N ALA A 58 -0.30 5.41 1.85
CA ALA A 58 -0.17 6.64 1.09
C ALA A 58 0.79 7.66 1.76
N ASN A 59 0.73 7.77 3.09
CA ASN A 59 1.61 8.66 3.84
C ASN A 59 3.08 8.17 3.80
N LEU A 60 3.31 6.89 4.05
CA LEU A 60 4.64 6.29 4.12
C LEU A 60 5.35 6.23 2.75
N THR A 61 4.60 6.04 1.67
CA THR A 61 5.13 6.16 0.30
C THR A 61 5.38 7.62 -0.08
N GLY A 62 4.90 8.58 0.72
CA GLY A 62 5.11 10.01 0.51
C GLY A 62 4.14 10.65 -0.48
N LEU A 63 2.99 10.03 -0.75
CA LEU A 63 1.95 10.62 -1.61
C LEU A 63 1.46 11.97 -1.09
N PHE A 64 1.33 12.13 0.23
CA PHE A 64 0.91 13.41 0.82
C PHE A 64 1.98 14.50 0.79
N ASN A 65 3.23 14.15 0.46
CA ASN A 65 4.34 15.11 0.36
C ASN A 65 4.50 15.65 -1.08
N ILE A 66 3.66 15.21 -2.02
CA ILE A 66 3.66 15.69 -3.39
C ILE A 66 3.21 17.15 -3.44
N ARG A 67 4.01 18.01 -4.07
CA ARG A 67 3.64 19.41 -4.30
C ARG A 67 3.00 19.57 -5.67
N LEU A 68 1.83 20.23 -5.70
CA LEU A 68 1.10 20.52 -6.93
C LEU A 68 1.92 21.31 -7.96
N SER A 69 2.87 22.12 -7.49
CA SER A 69 3.79 22.88 -8.35
C SER A 69 4.65 21.99 -9.25
N TYR A 70 4.95 20.74 -8.85
CA TYR A 70 5.73 19.82 -9.68
C TYR A 70 4.92 19.22 -10.83
N PHE A 71 3.59 19.17 -10.70
CA PHE A 71 2.70 18.55 -11.69
C PHE A 71 2.81 19.19 -13.08
N PHE A 72 2.98 20.51 -13.13
CA PHE A 72 3.07 21.29 -14.38
C PHE A 72 4.50 21.54 -14.87
N SER A 73 5.52 21.11 -14.11
CA SER A 73 6.94 21.35 -14.42
C SER A 73 7.75 20.05 -14.57
N PHE A 74 7.05 18.93 -14.70
CA PHE A 74 7.63 17.60 -14.57
C PHE A 74 8.39 17.16 -15.83
N HIS A 75 9.64 16.71 -15.65
CA HIS A 75 10.53 16.20 -16.72
C HIS A 75 11.22 14.88 -16.35
N ALA A 76 10.83 14.19 -15.27
CA ALA A 76 11.53 12.97 -14.88
C ALA A 76 11.14 11.80 -15.81
N THR A 77 12.12 11.03 -16.26
CA THR A 77 11.88 9.85 -17.09
C THR A 77 11.62 8.64 -16.18
N PRO A 78 10.54 7.88 -16.37
CA PRO A 78 10.24 6.73 -15.54
C PRO A 78 11.22 5.59 -15.82
N ASN A 79 11.60 4.84 -14.78
CA ASN A 79 12.35 3.61 -14.95
C ASN A 79 11.38 2.47 -15.29
N LEU A 80 11.42 2.01 -16.53
CA LEU A 80 10.57 0.91 -17.02
C LEU A 80 11.35 -0.38 -17.28
N ILE A 81 12.66 -0.38 -17.04
CA ILE A 81 13.52 -1.55 -17.26
C ILE A 81 13.68 -2.28 -15.93
N PRO A 82 13.00 -3.42 -15.73
CA PRO A 82 13.04 -4.12 -14.46
C PRO A 82 14.43 -4.67 -14.18
N ILE A 83 14.79 -4.65 -12.90
CA ILE A 83 15.94 -5.30 -12.26
C ILE A 83 17.30 -4.72 -12.66
N LEU A 84 17.51 -4.35 -13.93
CA LEU A 84 18.81 -3.89 -14.43
C LEU A 84 19.29 -2.60 -13.74
N ASN A 85 18.39 -1.64 -13.56
CA ASN A 85 18.72 -0.38 -12.89
C ASN A 85 18.89 -0.60 -11.39
N THR A 86 17.99 -1.35 -10.72
CA THR A 86 18.17 -1.73 -9.32
C THR A 86 19.50 -2.45 -9.09
N LEU A 87 19.90 -3.39 -9.95
CA LEU A 87 21.18 -4.08 -9.83
C LEU A 87 22.36 -3.12 -9.96
N ARG A 88 22.34 -2.25 -10.98
CA ARG A 88 23.38 -1.23 -11.16
C ARG A 88 23.48 -0.32 -9.95
N GLU A 89 22.34 0.13 -9.42
CA GLU A 89 22.27 0.96 -8.22
C GLU A 89 22.74 0.22 -6.98
N VAL A 90 22.48 -1.08 -6.84
CA VAL A 90 23.03 -1.89 -5.75
C VAL A 90 24.56 -1.93 -5.83
N PHE A 91 25.17 -1.99 -7.01
CA PHE A 91 26.63 -1.93 -7.15
C PHE A 91 27.20 -0.53 -6.85
N GLU A 92 26.45 0.53 -7.14
CA GLU A 92 26.90 1.92 -6.98
C GLU A 92 26.65 2.48 -5.57
N TYR A 93 25.46 2.25 -5.01
CA TYR A 93 24.98 2.77 -3.74
C TYR A 93 24.91 1.71 -2.63
N GLY A 94 25.18 0.45 -2.96
CA GLY A 94 25.33 -0.62 -1.99
C GLY A 94 24.04 -0.99 -1.24
N PRO A 95 24.11 -1.29 0.07
CA PRO A 95 23.01 -1.86 0.85
C PRO A 95 21.80 -0.93 1.00
N TYR A 96 21.94 0.36 0.69
CA TYR A 96 20.84 1.32 0.75
C TYR A 96 19.69 0.96 -0.21
N VAL A 97 20.01 0.50 -1.42
CA VAL A 97 19.02 0.12 -2.43
C VAL A 97 18.26 -1.14 -2.00
N LEU A 98 18.99 -2.13 -1.48
CA LEU A 98 18.38 -3.35 -0.92
C LEU A 98 17.43 -3.04 0.25
N LYS A 99 17.77 -2.05 1.07
CA LYS A 99 16.89 -1.59 2.15
C LYS A 99 15.57 -1.01 1.59
N GLN A 100 15.62 -0.25 0.49
CA GLN A 100 14.40 0.30 -0.13
C GLN A 100 13.50 -0.81 -0.67
N VAL A 101 14.06 -1.75 -1.43
CA VAL A 101 13.35 -2.95 -1.93
C VAL A 101 12.69 -3.71 -0.77
N PHE A 102 13.43 -3.95 0.31
CA PHE A 102 12.90 -4.64 1.49
C PHE A 102 11.75 -3.87 2.14
N LEU A 103 11.86 -2.54 2.27
CA LEU A 103 10.82 -1.71 2.84
C LEU A 103 9.54 -1.75 1.99
N ASN A 104 9.65 -1.73 0.67
CA ASN A 104 8.50 -1.83 -0.24
C ASN A 104 7.80 -3.20 -0.10
N VAL A 105 8.56 -4.30 -0.08
CA VAL A 105 8.02 -5.63 0.23
C VAL A 105 7.32 -5.65 1.59
N ALA A 106 7.99 -5.16 2.64
CA ALA A 106 7.45 -5.16 4.00
C ALA A 106 6.17 -4.33 4.14
N LEU A 107 6.08 -3.19 3.44
CA LEU A 107 4.90 -2.34 3.41
C LEU A 107 3.69 -3.06 2.82
N TYR A 108 3.88 -3.91 1.80
CA TYR A 108 2.79 -4.64 1.14
C TYR A 108 2.45 -6.01 1.75
N VAL A 109 3.23 -6.53 2.70
CA VAL A 109 2.86 -7.75 3.45
C VAL A 109 1.50 -7.58 4.16
N PRO A 110 1.25 -6.51 4.94
CA PRO A 110 -0.07 -6.24 5.50
C PRO A 110 -1.18 -6.10 4.45
N PHE A 111 -0.88 -5.56 3.26
CA PHE A 111 -1.85 -5.51 2.15
C PHE A 111 -2.38 -6.91 1.81
N GLY A 112 -1.48 -7.86 1.58
CA GLY A 112 -1.85 -9.23 1.24
C GLY A 112 -2.66 -9.93 2.33
N ILE A 113 -2.29 -9.70 3.59
CA ILE A 113 -3.02 -10.20 4.76
C ILE A 113 -4.45 -9.65 4.77
N LEU A 114 -4.60 -8.32 4.69
CA LEU A 114 -5.90 -7.66 4.82
C LEU A 114 -6.82 -7.98 3.64
N VAL A 115 -6.31 -8.05 2.41
CA VAL A 115 -7.09 -8.50 1.24
C VAL A 115 -7.59 -9.94 1.43
N SER A 116 -6.76 -10.83 1.99
CA SER A 116 -7.14 -12.21 2.29
C SER A 116 -8.26 -12.32 3.33
N LEU A 117 -8.29 -11.40 4.28
CA LEU A 117 -9.34 -11.31 5.31
C LEU A 117 -10.61 -10.68 4.75
N LEU A 118 -10.50 -9.63 3.93
CA LEU A 118 -11.62 -8.92 3.31
C LEU A 118 -12.39 -9.79 2.32
N LEU A 119 -11.68 -10.44 1.39
CA LEU A 119 -12.28 -11.27 0.35
C LEU A 119 -12.55 -12.71 0.80
N ARG A 120 -12.15 -13.07 2.03
CA ARG A 120 -12.23 -14.40 2.69
C ARG A 120 -11.42 -15.51 2.01
N LYS A 121 -11.55 -15.66 0.69
CA LYS A 121 -10.88 -16.64 -0.18
C LYS A 121 -10.51 -16.00 -1.54
N PRO A 122 -9.67 -14.96 -1.58
CA PRO A 122 -9.30 -14.35 -2.86
C PRO A 122 -8.51 -15.33 -3.73
N THR A 123 -8.75 -15.25 -5.04
CA THR A 123 -7.88 -15.91 -6.02
C THR A 123 -6.55 -15.19 -6.11
N LEU A 124 -5.51 -15.90 -6.58
CA LEU A 124 -4.20 -15.29 -6.82
C LEU A 124 -4.30 -14.10 -7.78
N LEU A 125 -5.11 -14.24 -8.84
CA LEU A 125 -5.33 -13.16 -9.80
C LEU A 125 -5.96 -11.92 -9.14
N GLN A 126 -6.96 -12.08 -8.27
CA GLN A 126 -7.56 -10.96 -7.55
C GLN A 126 -6.55 -10.25 -6.66
N LEU A 127 -5.70 -11.00 -5.96
CA LEU A 127 -4.62 -10.43 -5.14
C LEU A 127 -3.64 -9.64 -6.01
N LEU A 128 -3.15 -10.23 -7.09
CA LEU A 128 -2.18 -9.63 -8.00
C LEU A 128 -2.74 -8.36 -8.66
N LEU A 129 -4.01 -8.38 -9.10
CA LEU A 129 -4.67 -7.20 -9.66
C LEU A 129 -4.83 -6.09 -8.62
N LEU A 130 -5.27 -6.42 -7.40
CA LEU A 130 -5.42 -5.40 -6.35
C LEU A 130 -4.06 -4.81 -5.94
N ALA A 131 -3.04 -5.64 -5.75
CA ALA A 131 -1.70 -5.18 -5.39
C ALA A 131 -1.06 -4.37 -6.53
N GLY A 132 -1.14 -4.88 -7.76
CA GLY A 132 -0.61 -4.23 -8.96
C GLY A 132 -1.30 -2.89 -9.24
N CYS A 133 -2.63 -2.84 -9.23
CA CYS A 133 -3.37 -1.59 -9.48
C CYS A 133 -3.10 -0.55 -8.39
N THR A 134 -3.05 -0.96 -7.11
CA THR A 134 -2.76 -0.01 -6.02
C THR A 134 -1.34 0.49 -6.09
N SER A 135 -0.36 -0.38 -6.35
CA SER A 135 1.03 0.04 -6.51
C SER A 135 1.22 0.94 -7.73
N LEU A 136 0.64 0.59 -8.87
CA LEU A 136 0.73 1.38 -10.10
C LEU A 136 0.11 2.76 -9.91
N LEU A 137 -1.02 2.85 -9.20
CA LEU A 137 -1.64 4.12 -8.86
C LEU A 137 -0.70 4.98 -8.00
N ILE A 138 -0.07 4.40 -6.97
CA ILE A 138 0.88 5.11 -6.11
C ILE A 138 2.07 5.63 -6.93
N GLU A 139 2.73 4.76 -7.69
CA GLU A 139 3.87 5.12 -8.55
C GLU A 139 3.49 6.22 -9.55
N THR A 140 2.31 6.11 -10.17
CA THR A 140 1.81 7.08 -11.14
C THR A 140 1.56 8.44 -10.49
N LEU A 141 0.96 8.48 -9.30
CA LEU A 141 0.76 9.73 -8.55
C LEU A 141 2.09 10.34 -8.12
N GLN A 142 3.04 9.54 -7.65
CA GLN A 142 4.38 10.00 -7.28
C GLN A 142 5.17 10.54 -8.48
N TYR A 143 5.03 9.92 -9.64
CA TYR A 143 5.61 10.38 -10.90
C TYR A 143 5.19 11.82 -11.17
N PHE A 144 3.89 12.11 -11.19
CA PHE A 144 3.41 13.49 -11.35
C PHE A 144 3.84 14.44 -10.21
N GLY A 145 4.25 13.89 -9.07
CA GLY A 145 4.78 14.64 -7.95
C GLY A 145 6.26 14.99 -8.01
N GLY A 146 6.96 14.73 -9.13
CA GLY A 146 8.39 15.03 -9.24
C GLY A 146 9.31 13.87 -8.88
N ARG A 147 8.78 12.67 -8.61
CA ARG A 147 9.60 11.49 -8.27
C ARG A 147 9.81 10.60 -9.49
N PHE A 148 10.90 9.85 -9.48
CA PHE A 148 11.10 8.77 -10.45
C PHE A 148 10.17 7.62 -10.08
N ALA A 149 9.31 7.23 -11.02
CA ALA A 149 8.56 5.98 -10.88
C ALA A 149 9.47 4.82 -11.23
N ASP A 150 9.42 3.76 -10.42
CA ASP A 150 10.26 2.58 -10.61
C ASP A 150 9.41 1.30 -10.73
N ILE A 151 9.61 0.57 -11.82
CA ILE A 151 8.97 -0.73 -12.04
C ILE A 151 9.40 -1.76 -10.98
N ASP A 152 10.59 -1.64 -10.41
CA ASP A 152 11.09 -2.54 -9.37
C ASP A 152 10.38 -2.32 -8.03
N ASP A 153 9.89 -1.11 -7.77
CA ASP A 153 9.03 -0.82 -6.61
C ASP A 153 7.66 -1.49 -6.77
N LEU A 154 7.09 -1.45 -7.97
CA LEU A 154 5.87 -2.20 -8.30
C LEU A 154 6.03 -3.70 -8.08
N LEU A 155 7.14 -4.28 -8.55
CA LEU A 155 7.44 -5.70 -8.37
C LEU A 155 7.62 -6.05 -6.89
N SER A 156 8.35 -5.23 -6.15
CA SER A 156 8.57 -5.41 -4.70
C SER A 156 7.26 -5.41 -3.92
N ASN A 157 6.35 -4.49 -4.26
CA ASN A 157 5.01 -4.40 -3.67
C ASN A 157 4.16 -5.65 -3.97
N ILE A 158 4.19 -6.15 -5.21
CA ILE A 158 3.51 -7.39 -5.58
C ILE A 158 4.06 -8.58 -4.79
N ILE A 159 5.39 -8.69 -4.63
CA ILE A 159 6.04 -9.74 -3.83
C ILE A 159 5.58 -9.64 -2.36
N GLY A 160 5.55 -8.43 -1.79
CA GLY A 160 5.04 -8.19 -0.43
C GLY A 160 3.61 -8.71 -0.26
N ALA A 161 2.71 -8.36 -1.19
CA ALA A 161 1.32 -8.80 -1.15
C ALA A 161 1.20 -10.33 -1.24
N LEU A 162 2.02 -10.98 -2.07
CA LEU A 162 2.07 -12.44 -2.17
C LEU A 162 2.50 -13.08 -0.85
N LEU A 163 3.55 -12.58 -0.21
CA LEU A 163 4.01 -13.08 1.09
C LEU A 163 2.91 -12.96 2.16
N GLY A 164 2.24 -11.80 2.24
CA GLY A 164 1.12 -11.60 3.16
C GLY A 164 -0.05 -12.56 2.94
N TYR A 165 -0.41 -12.81 1.69
CA TYR A 165 -1.43 -13.79 1.31
C TYR A 165 -1.06 -15.22 1.72
N LEU A 166 0.20 -15.63 1.44
CA LEU A 166 0.70 -16.95 1.79
C LEU A 166 0.73 -17.15 3.32
N LEU A 167 1.13 -16.15 4.09
CA LEU A 167 1.13 -16.20 5.56
C LEU A 167 -0.27 -16.53 6.09
N ILE A 168 -1.32 -15.83 5.64
CA ILE A 168 -2.69 -16.12 6.08
C ILE A 168 -3.15 -17.52 5.66
N LYS A 169 -2.76 -17.98 4.47
CA LYS A 169 -3.10 -19.33 4.01
C LYS A 169 -2.43 -20.41 4.88
N LEU A 170 -1.16 -20.21 5.26
CA LEU A 170 -0.44 -21.10 6.16
C LEU A 170 -1.04 -21.11 7.57
N ILE A 171 -1.36 -19.94 8.11
CA ILE A 171 -2.00 -19.82 9.45
C ILE A 171 -3.34 -20.55 9.48
N LYS A 172 -4.20 -20.35 8.47
CA LYS A 172 -5.49 -21.06 8.39
C LYS A 172 -5.30 -22.57 8.35
N LYS A 173 -4.37 -23.05 7.50
CA LYS A 173 -4.05 -24.49 7.40
C LYS A 173 -3.48 -25.08 8.70
N ALA A 174 -2.79 -24.29 9.53
CA ALA A 174 -2.20 -24.78 10.77
C ALA A 174 -3.20 -24.83 11.95
N ILE A 175 -4.33 -24.11 11.84
CA ILE A 175 -5.38 -24.05 12.86
C ILE A 175 -6.52 -25.04 12.55
N ASP A 176 -6.68 -25.40 11.27
CA ASP A 176 -7.57 -26.47 10.80
C ASP A 176 -6.99 -27.86 11.07
#